data_AF-A0A529X6S3-F1
#
_entry.id   AF-A0A529X6S3-F1
#
_cell.length_a   1.000
_cell.length_b   1.000
_cell.length_c   1.000
_cell.angle_alpha   90.00
_cell.angle_beta   90.00
_cell.angle_gamma   90.00
#
_symmetry.space_group_name_H-M   'P 1'
#
loop_
_entity.id
_entity.type
_entity.pdbx_description
1 polymer ?
#
loop_
_entity_poly.entity_id
_entity_poly.type
_entity_poly.pdbx_seq_one_letter_code
_entity_poly.pdbx_strand_id
1 'polypeptide(L)'
;AVLVKAAGEAGMDASVVETLLPTDADVEAVRNEIATASRMGITGVPCFLLEGKYAVMGAQDADTLADAIRQVARAKARGELET
;
A
#
# COMPACT_ATOMS: atom_id res chain seq x y z
N ALA A 1 -17.22 18.59 -6.72
CA ALA A 1 -16.66 17.88 -5.55
C ALA A 1 -15.13 17.84 -5.66
N VAL A 2 -14.38 18.02 -4.56
CA VAL A 2 -12.89 18.07 -4.58
C VAL A 2 -12.29 16.74 -5.05
N LEU A 3 -12.81 15.60 -4.57
CA LEU A 3 -12.28 14.26 -4.89
C LEU A 3 -12.48 13.88 -6.36
N VAL A 4 -13.63 14.19 -6.96
CA VAL A 4 -13.88 13.95 -8.40
C VAL A 4 -12.90 14.74 -9.28
N LYS A 5 -12.59 15.99 -8.89
CA LYS A 5 -11.59 16.82 -9.60
C LYS A 5 -10.19 16.20 -9.52
N ALA A 6 -9.77 15.80 -8.33
CA ALA A 6 -8.47 15.16 -8.12
C ALA A 6 -8.34 13.84 -8.91
N ALA A 7 -9.42 13.04 -8.97
CA ALA A 7 -9.45 11.83 -9.77
C ALA A 7 -9.24 12.12 -11.27
N GLY A 8 -9.91 13.15 -11.80
CA GLY A 8 -9.69 13.59 -13.19
C GLY A 8 -8.26 14.07 -13.46
N GLU A 9 -7.66 14.82 -12.53
CA GLU A 9 -6.26 15.26 -12.62
C GLU A 9 -5.27 14.08 -12.58
N ALA A 10 -5.61 12.99 -11.89
CA ALA A 10 -4.85 11.74 -11.85
C ALA A 10 -5.08 10.82 -13.07
N GLY A 11 -5.92 11.21 -14.03
CA GLY A 11 -6.20 10.45 -15.25
C GLY A 11 -7.31 9.41 -15.16
N MET A 12 -8.13 9.45 -14.09
CA MET A 12 -9.32 8.60 -13.96
C MET A 12 -10.52 9.17 -14.74
N ASP A 13 -11.51 8.32 -15.03
CA ASP A 13 -12.80 8.77 -15.55
C ASP A 13 -13.62 9.44 -14.43
N ALA A 14 -13.73 10.77 -14.51
CA ALA A 14 -14.44 11.56 -13.51
C ALA A 14 -15.93 11.20 -13.41
N SER A 15 -16.56 10.74 -14.50
CA SER A 15 -17.99 10.38 -14.48
C SER A 15 -18.24 9.09 -13.71
N VAL A 16 -17.33 8.11 -13.84
CA VAL A 16 -17.36 6.87 -13.07
C VAL A 16 -17.16 7.17 -11.59
N VAL A 17 -16.19 8.02 -11.26
CA VAL A 17 -15.93 8.40 -9.86
C VAL A 17 -17.11 9.18 -9.27
N GLU A 18 -17.69 10.12 -10.02
CA GLU A 18 -18.89 10.86 -9.56
C GLU A 18 -20.08 9.94 -9.28
N THR A 19 -20.21 8.85 -10.04
CA THR A 19 -21.27 7.85 -9.87
C THR A 19 -21.03 6.94 -8.66
N LEU A 20 -19.79 6.46 -8.47
CA LEU A 20 -19.48 5.44 -7.47
C LEU A 20 -19.13 6.02 -6.09
N LEU A 21 -18.47 7.18 -6.04
CA LEU A 21 -18.01 7.81 -4.79
C LEU A 21 -19.12 8.02 -3.72
N PRO A 22 -20.39 8.36 -4.06
CA PRO A 22 -21.43 8.49 -3.04
C PRO A 22 -22.02 7.14 -2.58
N THR A 23 -21.57 6.02 -3.13
CA THR A 23 -22.07 4.67 -2.82
C THR A 23 -21.07 3.89 -1.96
N ASP A 24 -21.50 2.73 -1.47
CA ASP A 24 -20.65 1.83 -0.68
C ASP A 24 -19.79 0.88 -1.53
N ALA A 25 -19.66 1.13 -2.85
CA ALA A 25 -19.04 0.19 -3.80
C ALA A 25 -17.66 -0.34 -3.36
N ASP A 26 -16.82 0.52 -2.78
CA ASP A 26 -15.45 0.17 -2.37
C ASP A 26 -15.26 0.05 -0.84
N VAL A 27 -16.32 0.28 -0.04
CA VAL A 27 -16.22 0.36 1.42
C VAL A 27 -15.69 -0.93 2.04
N GLU A 28 -16.22 -2.08 1.61
CA GLU A 28 -15.79 -3.38 2.14
C GLU A 28 -14.37 -3.75 1.68
N ALA A 29 -13.97 -3.37 0.46
CA ALA A 29 -12.60 -3.57 0.00
C ALA A 29 -11.60 -2.79 0.89
N VAL A 30 -11.85 -1.51 1.14
CA VAL A 30 -11.02 -0.67 2.00
C VAL A 30 -10.96 -1.20 3.44
N ARG A 31 -12.10 -1.65 4.00
CA ARG A 31 -12.14 -2.25 5.34
C ARG A 31 -11.32 -3.54 5.42
N ASN A 32 -11.37 -4.38 4.39
CA ASN A 32 -10.60 -5.61 4.33
C ASN A 32 -9.08 -5.35 4.26
N GLU A 33 -8.65 -4.32 3.52
CA GLU A 33 -7.25 -3.88 3.49
C GLU A 33 -6.77 -3.39 4.86
N ILE A 34 -7.55 -2.55 5.54
CA ILE A 34 -7.25 -2.07 6.90
C ILE A 34 -7.14 -3.24 7.88
N ALA A 35 -8.10 -4.17 7.85
CA ALA A 35 -8.09 -5.34 8.72
C ALA A 35 -6.88 -6.23 8.46
N THR A 36 -6.48 -6.38 7.20
CA THR A 36 -5.27 -7.13 6.82
C THR A 36 -4.01 -6.47 7.35
N ALA A 37 -3.82 -5.17 7.14
CA ALA A 37 -2.68 -4.42 7.67
C ALA A 37 -2.60 -4.49 9.21
N SER A 38 -3.75 -4.37 9.89
CA SER A 38 -3.83 -4.48 11.35
C SER A 38 -3.43 -5.87 11.86
N ARG A 39 -3.90 -6.95 11.20
CA ARG A 39 -3.46 -8.33 11.53
C ARG A 39 -1.96 -8.56 11.33
N MET A 40 -1.34 -7.80 10.44
CA MET A 40 0.12 -7.81 10.25
C MET A 40 0.88 -6.98 11.29
N GLY A 41 0.19 -6.36 12.25
CA GLY A 41 0.80 -5.54 13.30
C GLY A 41 1.19 -4.12 12.85
N ILE A 42 0.68 -3.67 11.70
CA ILE A 42 0.95 -2.31 11.20
C ILE A 42 0.09 -1.32 11.98
N THR A 43 0.73 -0.42 12.73
CA THR A 43 0.06 0.56 13.62
C THR A 43 0.30 2.01 13.22
N GLY A 44 1.10 2.25 12.17
CA GLY A 44 1.45 3.60 11.73
C GLY A 44 1.84 3.64 10.25
N VAL A 45 1.74 4.83 9.66
CA VAL A 45 2.04 5.09 8.25
C VAL A 45 3.14 6.16 8.09
N PRO A 46 3.97 6.09 7.03
CA PRO A 46 4.00 5.04 6.01
C PRO A 46 4.65 3.74 6.53
N CYS A 47 4.24 2.61 5.98
CA CYS A 47 4.83 1.29 6.21
C CYS A 47 5.02 0.59 4.85
N PHE A 48 6.22 0.11 4.59
CA PHE A 48 6.53 -0.62 3.36
C PHE A 48 6.69 -2.11 3.67
N LEU A 49 5.96 -2.95 2.95
CA LEU A 49 6.03 -4.39 3.09
C LEU A 49 6.79 -4.99 1.90
N LEU A 50 7.93 -5.63 2.18
CA LEU A 50 8.77 -6.29 1.18
C LEU A 50 8.54 -7.81 1.26
N GLU A 51 8.17 -8.41 0.13
CA GLU A 51 7.87 -9.85 0.01
C GLU A 51 6.82 -10.36 1.01
N GLY A 52 5.88 -9.50 1.44
CA GLY A 52 4.86 -9.89 2.41
C GLY A 52 5.35 -10.14 3.84
N LYS A 53 6.66 -10.00 4.09
CA LYS A 53 7.32 -10.50 5.31
C LYS A 53 8.16 -9.46 6.05
N TYR A 54 8.79 -8.52 5.32
CA TYR A 54 9.64 -7.50 5.94
C TYR A 54 8.94 -6.16 5.93
N ALA A 55 8.64 -5.64 7.12
CA ALA A 55 8.07 -4.31 7.28
C ALA A 55 9.19 -3.28 7.53
N VAL A 56 9.20 -2.20 6.73
CA VAL A 56 9.99 -0.99 6.98
C VAL A 56 9.03 0.08 7.48
N MET A 57 9.17 0.45 8.76
CA MET A 57 8.28 1.39 9.43
C MET A 57 8.77 2.83 9.29
N GLY A 58 7.86 3.73 8.94
CA GLY A 58 8.09 5.16 8.86
C GLY A 58 8.66 5.63 7.53
N ALA A 59 8.67 6.95 7.35
CA ALA A 59 9.23 7.62 6.17
C ALA A 59 10.77 7.64 6.27
N GLN A 60 11.38 6.48 6.10
CA GLN A 60 12.84 6.34 6.06
C GLN A 60 13.42 7.05 4.83
N ASP A 61 14.69 7.46 4.93
CA ASP A 61 15.41 8.02 3.79
C ASP A 61 15.54 7.00 2.64
N ALA A 62 15.63 7.52 1.41
CA ALA A 62 15.63 6.71 0.20
C ALA A 62 16.74 5.64 0.20
N ASP A 63 17.92 5.97 0.71
CA ASP A 63 19.05 5.03 0.81
C ASP A 63 18.73 3.86 1.74
N THR A 64 18.13 4.13 2.89
CA THR A 64 17.68 3.09 3.85
C THR A 64 16.66 2.16 3.22
N LEU A 65 15.67 2.72 2.50
CA LEU A 65 14.67 1.91 1.82
C LEU A 65 15.29 1.07 0.68
N ALA A 66 16.22 1.64 -0.09
CA ALA A 66 16.93 0.93 -1.15
C ALA A 66 17.78 -0.23 -0.59
N ASP A 67 18.45 -0.03 0.54
CA ASP A 67 19.23 -1.07 1.20
C ASP A 67 18.35 -2.18 1.76
N ALA A 68 17.19 -1.85 2.35
CA ALA A 68 16.22 -2.84 2.78
C ALA A 68 15.73 -3.71 1.60
N ILE A 69 15.41 -3.09 0.46
CA ILE A 69 15.02 -3.80 -0.77
C ILE A 69 16.15 -4.75 -1.23
N ARG A 70 17.39 -4.27 -1.28
CA ARG A 70 18.55 -5.10 -1.69
C ARG A 70 18.79 -6.25 -0.72
N GLN A 71 18.62 -6.03 0.59
CA GLN A 71 18.77 -7.06 1.60
C GLN A 71 17.74 -8.17 1.43
N VAL A 72 16.46 -7.81 1.25
CA VAL A 72 15.37 -8.76 1.03
C VAL A 72 15.58 -9.52 -0.29
N ALA A 73 16.00 -8.84 -1.36
CA ALA A 73 16.31 -9.49 -2.63
C ALA A 73 17.45 -10.53 -2.51
N ARG A 74 18.49 -10.22 -1.72
CA ARG A 74 19.58 -11.17 -1.44
C ARG A 74 19.11 -12.35 -0.60
N ALA A 75 18.29 -12.13 0.42
CA ALA A 75 17.70 -13.20 1.24
C ALA A 75 16.83 -14.14 0.37
N LYS A 76 16.03 -13.57 -0.54
CA LYS A 76 15.22 -14.32 -1.52
C LYS A 76 16.11 -15.18 -2.42
N ALA A 77 17.17 -14.61 -2.97
CA ALA A 77 18.10 -15.34 -3.84
C ALA A 77 18.82 -16.49 -3.13
N ARG A 78 19.02 -16.40 -1.81
CA ARG A 78 19.58 -17.47 -0.97
C ARG A 78 18.56 -18.52 -0.53
N GLY A 79 17.28 -18.36 -0.88
CA GLY A 79 16.21 -19.27 -0.47
C GLY A 79 15.81 -19.13 1.00
N GLU A 80 16.20 -18.03 1.66
CA GLU A 80 15.89 -17.76 3.07
C GLU A 80 14.46 -17.24 3.26
N LEU A 81 13.78 -16.93 2.15
CA LEU A 81 12.37 -16.54 2.13
C LEU A 81 11.57 -17.73 1.62
N GLU A 82 10.85 -18.42 2.52
CA GLU A 82 9.90 -19.45 2.11
C GLU A 82 8.87 -18.85 1.13
N THR A 83 8.49 -19.62 0.10
CA THR A 83 7.40 -19.28 -0.83
C THR A 83 6.06 -19.13 -0.14
#